data_AF-A0A192D8Z2-F1
#
_entry.id   AF-A0A192D8Z2-F1
#
_cell.length_a   1.000
_cell.length_b   1.000
_cell.length_c   1.000
_cell.angle_alpha   90.00
_cell.angle_beta   90.00
_cell.angle_gamma   90.00
#
_symmetry.space_group_name_H-M   'P 1'
#
loop_
_entity.id
_entity.type
_entity.pdbx_description
1 polymer ?
#
loop_
_entity_poly.entity_id
_entity_poly.type
_entity_poly.pdbx_seq_one_letter_code
_entity_poly.pdbx_strand_id
1 'polypeptide(L)'
;MNLPARGADGRRITVNSNLSDDQLVWNLRSAWNVAALNCLAPEYQPILDSYRAFLTKNVKGLKAVNDRIEKSYTSRYRVRRDAIVARDGYTTQVYNFFAEPAARAGFCRAALDMANRAIITPPTDPLAFAKDNFSGLMVPFETFFDEYEAYQQASAQWDAKWGTLYGASQPGWVAVQQHRAGIAVAPSQPAAQTVIDPETGAAVPVIPVTEGVTSQPVVQPIAPATGGASGK
;
A
#
# COMPACT_ATOMS: atom_id res chain seq x y z
N MET A 1 9.14 3.13 3.47
CA MET A 1 8.60 1.76 3.56
C MET A 1 9.61 0.79 2.94
N ASN A 2 9.77 -0.43 3.47
CA ASN A 2 10.52 -1.47 2.77
C ASN A 2 9.60 -2.12 1.75
N LEU A 3 9.93 -2.00 0.46
CA LEU A 3 9.12 -2.58 -0.60
C LEU A 3 9.34 -4.10 -0.66
N PRO A 4 8.29 -4.90 -0.92
CA PRO A 4 8.46 -6.32 -1.15
C PRO A 4 9.28 -6.57 -2.42
N ALA A 5 10.20 -7.53 -2.37
CA ALA A 5 11.06 -7.88 -3.51
C ALA A 5 10.23 -8.42 -4.69
N ARG A 6 10.75 -8.29 -5.92
CA ARG A 6 10.14 -8.90 -7.11
C ARG A 6 10.61 -10.35 -7.26
N GLY A 7 9.68 -11.22 -7.66
CA GLY A 7 9.95 -12.60 -8.05
C GLY A 7 10.42 -12.69 -9.50
N ALA A 8 10.71 -13.92 -9.94
CA ALA A 8 11.14 -14.21 -11.31
C ALA A 8 10.07 -13.87 -12.37
N ASP A 9 8.80 -13.78 -11.96
CA ASP A 9 7.66 -13.38 -12.77
C ASP A 9 7.47 -11.85 -12.82
N GLY A 10 8.34 -11.07 -12.18
CA GLY A 10 8.27 -9.61 -12.09
C GLY A 10 7.22 -9.09 -11.09
N ARG A 11 6.40 -9.97 -10.49
CA ARG A 11 5.43 -9.59 -9.46
C ARG A 11 6.13 -9.49 -8.11
N ARG A 12 5.57 -8.67 -7.22
CA ARG A 12 6.11 -8.56 -5.86
C ARG A 12 5.74 -9.79 -5.02
N ILE A 13 6.72 -10.31 -4.30
CA ILE A 13 6.55 -11.41 -3.36
C ILE A 13 6.06 -10.83 -2.03
N THR A 14 4.82 -11.11 -1.70
CA THR A 14 4.13 -10.62 -0.49
C THR A 14 3.60 -11.80 0.33
N VAL A 15 2.96 -11.50 1.47
CA VAL A 15 2.21 -12.50 2.25
C VAL A 15 1.07 -13.16 1.44
N ASN A 16 0.67 -12.53 0.33
CA ASN A 16 -0.39 -12.99 -0.57
C ASN A 16 0.15 -13.68 -1.84
N SER A 17 1.44 -14.02 -1.89
CA SER A 17 2.06 -14.77 -3.00
C SER A 17 2.07 -16.27 -2.73
N ASN A 18 1.98 -17.10 -3.79
CA ASN A 18 2.07 -18.57 -3.72
C ASN A 18 1.10 -19.21 -2.71
N LEU A 19 -0.14 -18.71 -2.67
CA LEU A 19 -1.17 -19.20 -1.76
C LEU A 19 -1.66 -20.59 -2.19
N SER A 20 -1.83 -21.49 -1.22
CA SER A 20 -2.69 -22.66 -1.41
C SER A 20 -4.15 -22.25 -1.57
N ASP A 21 -4.99 -23.14 -2.13
CA ASP A 21 -6.43 -22.90 -2.29
C ASP A 21 -7.12 -22.50 -0.97
N ASP A 22 -6.76 -23.15 0.15
CA ASP A 22 -7.30 -22.81 1.47
C ASP A 22 -6.84 -21.42 1.94
N GLN A 23 -5.56 -21.07 1.72
CA GLN A 23 -5.06 -19.73 2.06
C GLN A 23 -5.66 -18.65 1.16
N LEU A 24 -5.92 -18.94 -0.11
CA LEU A 24 -6.56 -18.01 -1.04
C LEU A 24 -7.95 -17.61 -0.54
N VAL A 25 -8.77 -18.60 -0.14
CA VAL A 25 -10.08 -18.36 0.45
C VAL A 25 -9.97 -17.55 1.74
N TRP A 26 -9.04 -17.95 2.62
CA TRP A 26 -8.88 -17.30 3.92
C TRP A 26 -8.37 -15.86 3.81
N ASN A 27 -7.42 -15.61 2.93
CA ASN A 27 -6.88 -14.28 2.69
C ASN A 27 -7.89 -13.38 1.99
N LEU A 28 -8.70 -13.89 1.04
CA LEU A 28 -9.81 -13.13 0.48
C LEU A 28 -10.83 -12.74 1.56
N ARG A 29 -11.20 -13.68 2.44
CA ARG A 29 -12.07 -13.39 3.59
C ARG A 29 -11.47 -12.29 4.48
N SER A 30 -10.17 -12.36 4.79
CA SER A 30 -9.47 -11.34 5.58
C SER A 30 -9.46 -9.98 4.87
N ALA A 31 -9.18 -9.94 3.56
CA ALA A 31 -9.23 -8.71 2.76
C ALA A 31 -10.63 -8.07 2.85
N TRP A 32 -11.69 -8.84 2.60
CA TRP A 32 -13.05 -8.33 2.67
C TRP A 32 -13.43 -7.85 4.07
N ASN A 33 -12.95 -8.52 5.12
CA ASN A 33 -13.12 -8.05 6.49
C ASN A 33 -12.45 -6.70 6.72
N VAL A 34 -11.21 -6.52 6.27
CA VAL A 34 -10.50 -5.24 6.35
C VAL A 34 -11.25 -4.15 5.59
N ALA A 35 -11.75 -4.45 4.37
CA ALA A 35 -12.55 -3.51 3.60
C ALA A 35 -13.83 -3.11 4.35
N ALA A 36 -14.57 -4.08 4.90
CA ALA A 36 -15.80 -3.83 5.66
C ALA A 36 -15.58 -2.98 6.92
N LEU A 37 -14.36 -2.96 7.49
CA LEU A 37 -14.00 -2.16 8.66
C LEU A 37 -13.45 -0.78 8.30
N ASN A 38 -12.89 -0.59 7.11
CA ASN A 38 -12.12 0.61 6.75
C ASN A 38 -12.74 1.46 5.63
N CYS A 39 -13.65 0.89 4.84
CA CYS A 39 -14.34 1.57 3.74
C CYS A 39 -15.72 2.03 4.21
N LEU A 40 -15.76 3.11 5.01
CA LEU A 40 -16.93 3.50 5.80
C LEU A 40 -17.81 4.59 5.16
N ALA A 41 -17.39 5.18 4.04
CA ALA A 41 -18.20 6.17 3.36
C ALA A 41 -19.51 5.53 2.82
N PRO A 42 -20.64 6.27 2.74
CA PRO A 42 -21.94 5.68 2.39
C PRO A 42 -21.96 4.90 1.07
N GLU A 43 -21.19 5.31 0.07
CA GLU A 43 -21.05 4.61 -1.21
C GLU A 43 -20.47 3.20 -1.08
N TYR A 44 -19.75 2.91 0.00
CA TYR A 44 -19.12 1.62 0.29
C TYR A 44 -19.99 0.68 1.13
N GLN A 45 -21.20 1.09 1.52
CA GLN A 45 -22.15 0.26 2.26
C GLN A 45 -22.36 -1.15 1.65
N PRO A 46 -22.42 -1.34 0.31
CA PRO A 46 -22.54 -2.66 -0.29
C PRO A 46 -21.44 -3.65 0.13
N ILE A 47 -20.23 -3.18 0.48
CA ILE A 47 -19.13 -4.04 0.94
C ILE A 47 -19.52 -4.79 2.21
N LEU A 48 -20.09 -4.08 3.19
CA LEU A 48 -20.46 -4.66 4.48
C LEU A 48 -21.64 -5.64 4.33
N ASP A 49 -22.65 -5.27 3.54
CA ASP A 49 -23.85 -6.06 3.37
C ASP A 49 -23.57 -7.36 2.61
N SER A 50 -22.82 -7.27 1.52
CA SER A 50 -22.38 -8.44 0.75
C SER A 50 -21.42 -9.34 1.52
N TYR A 51 -20.52 -8.77 2.35
CA TYR A 51 -19.65 -9.57 3.23
C TYR A 51 -20.45 -10.39 4.23
N ARG A 52 -21.44 -9.77 4.90
CA ARG A 52 -22.33 -10.48 5.84
C ARG A 52 -23.11 -11.60 5.14
N ALA A 53 -23.61 -11.33 3.93
CA ALA A 53 -24.31 -12.33 3.13
C ALA A 53 -23.37 -13.49 2.72
N PHE A 54 -22.15 -13.19 2.28
CA PHE A 54 -21.13 -14.17 1.95
C PHE A 54 -20.83 -15.09 3.13
N LEU A 55 -20.55 -14.52 4.31
CA LEU A 55 -20.27 -15.30 5.53
C LEU A 55 -21.43 -16.22 5.88
N THR A 56 -22.66 -15.69 5.89
CA THR A 56 -23.87 -16.44 6.27
C THR A 56 -24.15 -17.59 5.31
N LYS A 57 -24.04 -17.35 3.99
CA LYS A 57 -24.29 -18.38 2.98
C LYS A 57 -23.22 -19.46 2.95
N ASN A 58 -21.99 -19.12 3.31
CA ASN A 58 -20.83 -20.00 3.16
C ASN A 58 -20.26 -20.53 4.48
N VAL A 59 -20.98 -20.44 5.61
CA VAL A 59 -20.50 -20.84 6.95
C VAL A 59 -19.86 -22.23 6.93
N LYS A 60 -20.50 -23.22 6.30
CA LYS A 60 -19.99 -24.61 6.23
C LYS A 60 -18.67 -24.71 5.46
N GLY A 61 -18.60 -24.07 4.28
CA GLY A 61 -17.39 -24.08 3.45
C GLY A 61 -16.22 -23.35 4.11
N LEU A 62 -16.49 -22.17 4.68
CA LEU A 62 -15.49 -21.38 5.40
C LEU A 62 -14.98 -22.10 6.66
N LYS A 63 -15.86 -22.77 7.40
CA LYS A 63 -15.45 -23.61 8.53
C LYS A 63 -14.54 -24.75 8.08
N ALA A 64 -14.89 -25.46 7.01
CA ALA A 64 -14.07 -26.56 6.51
C ALA A 64 -12.67 -26.09 6.07
N VAL A 65 -12.57 -24.94 5.41
CA VAL A 65 -11.28 -24.29 5.06
C VAL A 65 -10.50 -23.96 6.34
N ASN A 66 -11.14 -23.32 7.33
CA ASN A 66 -10.49 -22.98 8.59
C ASN A 66 -9.91 -24.22 9.30
N ASP A 67 -10.70 -25.29 9.39
CA ASP A 67 -10.29 -26.53 10.04
C ASP A 67 -9.09 -27.18 9.33
N ARG A 68 -9.03 -27.12 7.98
CA ARG A 68 -7.87 -27.60 7.20
C ARG A 68 -6.63 -26.73 7.42
N ILE A 69 -6.78 -25.41 7.46
CA ILE A 69 -5.68 -24.49 7.78
C ILE A 69 -5.14 -24.81 9.18
N GLU A 70 -6.01 -24.92 10.17
CA GLU A 70 -5.62 -25.28 11.55
C GLU A 70 -4.86 -26.60 11.59
N LYS A 71 -5.38 -27.64 10.91
CA LYS A 71 -4.70 -28.93 10.79
C LYS A 71 -3.32 -28.81 10.15
N SER A 72 -3.16 -27.94 9.13
CA SER A 72 -1.86 -27.72 8.49
C SER A 72 -0.83 -27.08 9.43
N TYR A 73 -1.26 -26.22 10.34
CA TYR A 73 -0.36 -25.64 11.35
C TYR A 73 -0.05 -26.66 12.42
N THR A 74 -1.05 -27.35 12.98
CA THR A 74 -0.80 -28.34 14.04
C THR A 74 0.03 -29.53 13.58
N SER A 75 0.03 -29.87 12.28
CA SER A 75 0.91 -30.92 11.74
C SER A 75 2.37 -30.51 11.57
N ARG A 76 2.65 -29.21 11.43
CA ARG A 76 4.01 -28.68 11.19
C ARG A 76 4.79 -28.40 12.48
N TYR A 77 4.12 -28.25 13.61
CA TYR A 77 4.73 -27.89 14.88
C TYR A 77 4.50 -28.97 15.92
N ARG A 78 5.55 -29.32 16.68
CA ARG A 78 5.47 -30.31 17.77
C ARG A 78 4.69 -29.78 18.97
N VAL A 79 4.76 -28.47 19.22
CA VAL A 79 4.10 -27.81 20.34
C VAL A 79 2.89 -27.04 19.82
N ARG A 80 1.71 -27.30 20.42
CA ARG A 80 0.45 -26.65 20.02
C ARG A 80 0.52 -25.12 20.11
N ARG A 81 1.21 -24.58 21.13
CA ARG A 81 1.37 -23.13 21.30
C ARG A 81 2.10 -22.50 20.10
N ASP A 82 3.14 -23.15 19.60
CA ASP A 82 3.93 -22.65 18.47
C ASP A 82 3.11 -22.64 17.18
N ALA A 83 2.27 -23.66 16.95
CA ALA A 83 1.33 -23.69 15.83
C ALA A 83 0.37 -22.48 15.86
N ILE A 84 -0.16 -22.15 17.05
CA ILE A 84 -1.06 -21.00 17.24
C ILE A 84 -0.31 -19.70 16.96
N VAL A 85 0.85 -19.50 17.56
CA VAL A 85 1.66 -18.28 17.36
C VAL A 85 2.03 -18.10 15.88
N ALA A 86 2.41 -19.16 15.19
CA ALA A 86 2.72 -19.11 13.76
C ALA A 86 1.51 -18.71 12.91
N ARG A 87 0.33 -19.28 13.20
CA ARG A 87 -0.91 -18.94 12.49
C ARG A 87 -1.36 -17.50 12.76
N ASP A 88 -1.30 -17.06 14.01
CA ASP A 88 -1.69 -15.71 14.42
C ASP A 88 -0.73 -14.68 13.80
N GLY A 89 0.57 -15.00 13.77
CA GLY A 89 1.58 -14.18 13.10
C GLY A 89 1.35 -14.06 11.59
N TYR A 90 1.02 -15.15 10.91
CA TYR A 90 0.62 -15.12 9.50
C TYR A 90 -0.63 -14.28 9.28
N THR A 91 -1.67 -14.50 10.10
CA THR A 91 -2.93 -13.76 9.99
C THR A 91 -2.69 -12.26 10.19
N THR A 92 -1.90 -11.88 11.18
CA THR A 92 -1.52 -10.49 11.43
C THR A 92 -0.83 -9.85 10.23
N GLN A 93 0.09 -10.57 9.56
CA GLN A 93 0.73 -10.08 8.33
C GLN A 93 -0.27 -9.84 7.20
N VAL A 94 -1.24 -10.75 7.01
CA VAL A 94 -2.30 -10.60 6.00
C VAL A 94 -3.17 -9.37 6.29
N TYR A 95 -3.58 -9.19 7.54
CA TYR A 95 -4.37 -8.01 7.95
C TYR A 95 -3.60 -6.71 7.77
N ASN A 96 -2.34 -6.67 8.19
CA ASN A 96 -1.47 -5.51 8.02
C ASN A 96 -1.26 -5.17 6.55
N PHE A 97 -1.10 -6.18 5.68
CA PHE A 97 -1.00 -5.97 4.24
C PHE A 97 -2.23 -5.25 3.69
N PHE A 98 -3.44 -5.75 3.96
CA PHE A 98 -4.66 -5.13 3.46
C PHE A 98 -5.02 -3.80 4.14
N ALA A 99 -4.41 -3.51 5.28
CA ALA A 99 -4.56 -2.27 6.02
C ALA A 99 -3.59 -1.16 5.57
N GLU A 100 -2.78 -1.37 4.51
CA GLU A 100 -1.84 -0.37 3.99
C GLU A 100 -2.56 0.94 3.62
N PRO A 101 -2.31 2.05 4.35
CA PRO A 101 -3.08 3.28 4.17
C PRO A 101 -2.94 3.88 2.78
N ALA A 102 -1.76 3.76 2.15
CA ALA A 102 -1.51 4.33 0.83
C ALA A 102 -2.31 3.65 -0.28
N ALA A 103 -2.60 2.35 -0.15
CA ALA A 103 -3.41 1.60 -1.10
C ALA A 103 -4.93 1.65 -0.80
N ARG A 104 -5.32 2.13 0.39
CA ARG A 104 -6.69 2.04 0.92
C ARG A 104 -7.77 2.56 -0.04
N ALA A 105 -7.54 3.71 -0.67
CA ALA A 105 -8.54 4.32 -1.56
C ALA A 105 -8.79 3.47 -2.81
N GLY A 106 -7.75 2.87 -3.39
CA GLY A 106 -7.90 1.92 -4.50
C GLY A 106 -8.51 0.61 -4.02
N PHE A 107 -8.09 0.12 -2.85
CA PHE A 107 -8.62 -1.09 -2.23
C PHE A 107 -10.12 -1.02 -1.96
N CYS A 108 -10.64 0.08 -1.41
CA CYS A 108 -12.07 0.26 -1.19
C CYS A 108 -12.87 0.24 -2.50
N ARG A 109 -12.35 0.84 -3.58
CA ARG A 109 -13.00 0.79 -4.90
C ARG A 109 -13.02 -0.63 -5.48
N ALA A 110 -11.91 -1.35 -5.39
CA ALA A 110 -11.82 -2.74 -5.84
C ALA A 110 -12.75 -3.67 -5.03
N ALA A 111 -12.81 -3.48 -3.71
CA ALA A 111 -13.70 -4.22 -2.84
C ALA A 111 -15.19 -3.91 -3.11
N LEU A 112 -15.53 -2.66 -3.44
CA LEU A 112 -16.88 -2.28 -3.86
C LEU A 112 -17.30 -2.96 -5.16
N ASP A 113 -16.42 -2.96 -6.15
CA ASP A 113 -16.66 -3.66 -7.43
C ASP A 113 -16.91 -5.17 -7.22
N MET A 114 -16.05 -5.83 -6.43
CA MET A 114 -16.26 -7.22 -6.02
C MET A 114 -17.59 -7.41 -5.26
N ALA A 115 -17.90 -6.53 -4.31
CA ALA A 115 -19.12 -6.57 -3.52
C ALA A 115 -20.38 -6.47 -4.40
N ASN A 116 -20.37 -5.56 -5.38
CA ASN A 116 -21.47 -5.40 -6.33
C ASN A 116 -21.67 -6.65 -7.18
N ARG A 117 -20.59 -7.29 -7.66
CA ARG A 117 -20.67 -8.60 -8.34
C ARG A 117 -21.29 -9.67 -7.43
N ALA A 118 -20.89 -9.71 -6.16
CA ALA A 118 -21.42 -10.68 -5.19
C ALA A 118 -22.90 -10.46 -4.83
N ILE A 119 -23.44 -9.25 -5.03
CA ILE A 119 -24.87 -8.98 -4.91
C ILE A 119 -25.63 -9.59 -6.11
N ILE A 120 -25.11 -9.39 -7.32
CA ILE A 120 -25.74 -9.88 -8.57
C ILE A 120 -25.67 -11.40 -8.65
N THR A 121 -24.51 -11.98 -8.31
CA THR A 121 -24.27 -13.42 -8.34
C THR A 121 -23.73 -13.86 -6.98
N PRO A 122 -24.63 -14.15 -6.02
CA PRO A 122 -24.21 -14.56 -4.68
C PRO A 122 -23.38 -15.85 -4.73
N PRO A 123 -22.13 -15.81 -4.25
CA PRO A 123 -21.25 -16.98 -4.30
C PRO A 123 -21.71 -18.08 -3.33
N THR A 124 -21.72 -19.30 -3.83
CA THR A 124 -22.01 -20.53 -3.08
C THR A 124 -20.78 -21.43 -2.89
N ASP A 125 -19.72 -21.17 -3.65
CA ASP A 125 -18.40 -21.78 -3.51
C ASP A 125 -17.36 -20.70 -3.17
N PRO A 126 -16.82 -20.68 -1.93
CA PRO A 126 -15.81 -19.73 -1.52
C PRO A 126 -14.51 -19.81 -2.33
N LEU A 127 -14.13 -20.99 -2.80
CA LEU A 127 -12.87 -21.17 -3.52
C LEU A 127 -12.96 -20.63 -4.94
N ALA A 128 -14.03 -20.98 -5.66
CA ALA A 128 -14.28 -20.40 -6.98
C ALA A 128 -14.36 -18.87 -6.89
N PHE A 129 -15.11 -18.35 -5.92
CA PHE A 129 -15.21 -16.91 -5.71
C PHE A 129 -13.86 -16.25 -5.41
N ALA A 130 -13.01 -16.90 -4.62
CA ALA A 130 -11.68 -16.38 -4.31
C ALA A 130 -10.76 -16.39 -5.54
N LYS A 131 -10.78 -17.45 -6.35
CA LYS A 131 -10.03 -17.54 -7.62
C LYS A 131 -10.41 -16.43 -8.60
N ASP A 132 -11.70 -16.09 -8.66
CA ASP A 132 -12.20 -15.09 -9.61
C ASP A 132 -11.93 -13.65 -9.18
N ASN A 133 -11.84 -13.36 -7.87
CA ASN A 133 -11.85 -11.98 -7.38
C ASN A 133 -10.56 -11.54 -6.68
N PHE A 134 -9.74 -12.46 -6.18
CA PHE A 134 -8.60 -12.09 -5.33
C PHE A 134 -7.57 -11.22 -6.06
N SER A 135 -7.29 -11.50 -7.34
CA SER A 135 -6.36 -10.71 -8.14
C SER A 135 -6.77 -9.24 -8.24
N GLY A 136 -8.07 -8.97 -8.40
CA GLY A 136 -8.61 -7.60 -8.46
C GLY A 136 -8.40 -6.82 -7.16
N LEU A 137 -8.49 -7.49 -6.01
CA LEU A 137 -8.20 -6.87 -4.71
C LEU A 137 -6.72 -6.54 -4.51
N MET A 138 -5.82 -7.23 -5.22
CA MET A 138 -4.37 -7.02 -5.12
C MET A 138 -3.87 -5.85 -5.95
N VAL A 139 -4.56 -5.51 -7.06
CA VAL A 139 -4.15 -4.45 -7.99
C VAL A 139 -3.81 -3.12 -7.29
N PRO A 140 -4.63 -2.58 -6.36
CA PRO A 140 -4.32 -1.31 -5.68
C PRO A 140 -3.00 -1.32 -4.91
N PHE A 141 -2.63 -2.47 -4.34
CA PHE A 141 -1.38 -2.62 -3.61
C PHE A 141 -0.20 -2.71 -4.57
N GLU A 142 -0.34 -3.48 -5.65
CA GLU A 142 0.68 -3.57 -6.70
C GLU A 142 0.95 -2.21 -7.33
N THR A 143 -0.10 -1.47 -7.70
CA THR A 143 0.01 -0.09 -8.21
C THR A 143 0.73 0.82 -7.23
N PHE A 144 0.34 0.82 -5.95
CA PHE A 144 1.02 1.63 -4.94
C PHE A 144 2.51 1.27 -4.83
N PHE A 145 2.85 -0.02 -4.80
CA PHE A 145 4.25 -0.42 -4.69
C PHE A 145 5.08 -0.03 -5.91
N ASP A 146 4.49 -0.07 -7.10
CA ASP A 146 5.15 0.35 -8.34
C ASP A 146 5.35 1.87 -8.38
N GLU A 147 4.32 2.64 -8.01
CA GLU A 147 4.39 4.10 -7.90
C GLU A 147 5.42 4.54 -6.84
N TYR A 148 5.45 3.86 -5.69
CA TYR A 148 6.39 4.17 -4.62
C TYR A 148 7.85 3.81 -4.98
N GLU A 149 8.06 2.76 -5.78
CA GLU A 149 9.38 2.43 -6.33
C GLU A 149 9.84 3.48 -7.33
N ALA A 150 8.97 3.86 -8.27
CA ALA A 150 9.27 4.91 -9.25
C ALA A 150 9.60 6.24 -8.55
N TYR A 151 8.85 6.58 -7.50
CA TYR A 151 9.11 7.74 -6.67
C TYR A 151 10.48 7.67 -5.96
N GLN A 152 10.84 6.54 -5.35
CA GLN A 152 12.16 6.38 -4.72
C GLN A 152 13.30 6.55 -5.74
N GLN A 153 13.14 6.01 -6.94
CA GLN A 153 14.13 6.17 -8.01
C GLN A 153 14.23 7.62 -8.48
N ALA A 154 13.10 8.29 -8.71
CA ALA A 154 13.07 9.69 -9.12
C ALA A 154 13.69 10.61 -8.05
N SER A 155 13.38 10.36 -6.78
CA SER A 155 13.97 11.07 -5.64
C SER A 155 15.48 10.87 -5.58
N ALA A 156 15.97 9.64 -5.71
CA ALA A 156 17.40 9.36 -5.73
C ALA A 156 18.13 10.00 -6.92
N GLN A 157 17.52 9.98 -8.11
CA GLN A 157 18.06 10.65 -9.30
C GLN A 157 18.12 12.17 -9.12
N TRP A 158 17.08 12.76 -8.53
CA TRP A 158 17.08 14.18 -8.21
C TRP A 158 18.16 14.50 -7.18
N ASP A 159 18.31 13.70 -6.12
CA ASP A 159 19.33 13.90 -5.07
C ASP A 159 20.74 13.81 -5.66
N ALA A 160 20.99 12.87 -6.57
CA ALA A 160 22.27 12.74 -7.24
C ALA A 160 22.61 13.94 -8.12
N LYS A 161 21.60 14.56 -8.77
CA LYS A 161 21.81 15.69 -9.67
C LYS A 161 21.87 17.04 -8.94
N TRP A 162 21.03 17.20 -7.92
CA TRP A 162 20.70 18.50 -7.34
C TRP A 162 20.90 18.57 -5.83
N GLY A 163 21.14 17.44 -5.17
CA GLY A 163 21.18 17.35 -3.70
C GLY A 163 22.26 18.21 -3.04
N THR A 164 23.41 18.41 -3.71
CA THR A 164 24.47 19.31 -3.22
C THR A 164 24.03 20.78 -3.25
N LEU A 165 23.21 21.18 -4.23
CA LEU A 165 22.81 22.57 -4.45
C LEU A 165 21.56 22.94 -3.66
N TYR A 166 20.60 22.01 -3.54
CA TYR A 166 19.27 22.30 -3.00
C TYR A 166 18.91 21.48 -1.74
N GLY A 167 19.84 20.67 -1.23
CA GLY A 167 19.58 19.69 -0.16
C GLY A 167 18.85 18.45 -0.68
N ALA A 168 18.68 17.42 0.16
CA ALA A 168 18.00 16.19 -0.26
C ALA A 168 16.49 16.40 -0.49
N SER A 169 15.92 15.74 -1.51
CA SER A 169 14.50 15.76 -1.88
C SER A 169 13.61 15.14 -0.83
N GLN A 170 14.18 14.30 0.04
CA GLN A 170 13.48 13.61 1.12
C GLN A 170 14.15 13.82 2.47
N PRO A 171 14.18 15.07 2.99
CA PRO A 171 14.98 15.39 4.16
C PRO A 171 14.58 14.55 5.38
N GLY A 172 13.27 14.26 5.55
CA GLY A 172 12.77 13.39 6.62
C GLY A 172 13.10 11.89 6.45
N TRP A 173 13.06 11.35 5.23
CA TRP A 173 13.36 9.92 5.00
C TRP A 173 14.86 9.63 5.03
N VAL A 174 15.67 10.53 4.47
CA VAL A 174 17.14 10.43 4.49
C VAL A 174 17.66 10.49 5.93
N ALA A 175 17.11 11.40 6.75
CA ALA A 175 17.38 11.45 8.18
C ALA A 175 17.07 10.11 8.88
N VAL A 176 15.90 9.51 8.61
CA VAL A 176 15.52 8.21 9.20
C VAL A 176 16.43 7.07 8.74
N GLN A 177 16.85 7.05 7.47
CA GLN A 177 17.80 6.04 6.98
C GLN A 177 19.20 6.19 7.56
N GLN A 178 19.72 7.42 7.61
CA GLN A 178 21.02 7.74 8.21
C GLN A 178 21.06 7.31 9.68
N HIS A 179 20.00 7.62 10.44
CA HIS A 179 19.86 7.15 11.82
C HIS A 179 19.88 5.61 11.92
N ARG A 180 19.14 4.91 11.05
CA ARG A 180 19.16 3.43 11.01
C ARG A 180 20.53 2.85 10.67
N ALA A 181 21.34 3.58 9.89
CA ALA A 181 22.72 3.23 9.57
C ALA A 181 23.73 3.64 10.65
N GLY A 182 23.28 4.15 11.81
CA GLY A 182 24.15 4.58 12.90
C GLY A 182 24.88 5.91 12.64
N ILE A 183 24.46 6.66 11.62
CA ILE A 183 25.02 7.97 11.28
C ILE A 183 24.26 9.02 12.10
N ALA A 184 25.00 9.88 12.81
CA ALA A 184 24.42 10.98 13.55
C ALA A 184 23.70 11.94 12.59
N VAL A 185 22.38 12.08 12.76
CA VAL A 185 21.56 13.01 12.00
C VAL A 185 21.73 14.40 12.61
N ALA A 186 22.29 15.34 11.85
CA ALA A 186 22.34 16.74 12.28
C ALA A 186 20.91 17.31 12.35
N PRO A 187 20.59 18.17 13.34
CA PRO A 187 19.28 18.81 13.42
C PRO A 187 19.01 19.63 12.16
N SER A 188 17.83 19.45 11.57
CA SER A 188 17.37 20.24 10.42
C SER A 188 17.14 21.70 10.85
N GLN A 189 17.88 22.64 10.27
CA GLN A 189 17.63 24.07 10.42
C GLN A 189 16.30 24.47 9.77
N PRO A 190 15.61 25.51 10.28
CA PRO A 190 14.41 26.00 9.62
C PRO A 190 14.76 26.77 8.34
N ALA A 191 14.05 26.55 7.23
CA ALA A 191 14.33 27.24 5.98
C ALA A 191 13.90 28.73 6.02
N ALA A 192 14.88 29.60 5.80
CA ALA A 192 14.72 31.05 5.79
C ALA A 192 14.96 31.67 4.40
N GLN A 193 15.07 30.87 3.33
CA GLN A 193 15.73 31.28 2.09
C GLN A 193 15.02 30.81 0.81
N THR A 194 15.09 31.65 -0.22
CA THR A 194 14.68 31.37 -1.60
C THR A 194 15.94 31.19 -2.44
N VAL A 195 16.02 30.13 -3.24
CA VAL A 195 17.12 29.93 -4.19
C VAL A 195 16.61 30.21 -5.60
N ILE A 196 17.30 31.08 -6.33
CA ILE A 196 17.00 31.33 -7.74
C ILE A 196 17.66 30.23 -8.56
N ASP A 197 16.88 29.52 -9.36
CA ASP A 197 17.38 28.57 -10.36
C ASP A 197 18.23 29.32 -11.41
N PRO A 198 19.53 29.01 -11.54
CA PRO A 198 20.42 29.73 -12.44
C PRO A 198 20.18 29.44 -13.94
N GLU A 199 19.45 28.37 -14.28
CA GLU A 199 19.12 28.02 -15.67
C GLU A 199 17.76 28.60 -16.09
N THR A 200 16.79 28.62 -15.17
CA THR A 200 15.40 29.03 -15.49
C THR A 200 14.99 30.38 -14.89
N GLY A 201 15.76 30.93 -13.97
CA GLY A 201 15.44 32.16 -13.23
C GLY A 201 14.29 32.02 -12.23
N ALA A 202 13.76 30.80 -12.03
CA ALA A 202 12.64 30.56 -11.15
C ALA A 202 13.06 30.66 -9.67
N ALA A 203 12.27 31.40 -8.87
CA ALA A 203 12.46 31.47 -7.43
C ALA A 203 11.88 30.21 -6.77
N VAL A 204 12.74 29.31 -6.30
CA VAL A 204 12.34 28.08 -5.61
C VAL A 204 12.29 28.34 -4.10
N PRO A 205 11.11 28.25 -3.46
CA PRO A 205 10.99 28.43 -2.02
C PRO A 205 11.53 27.20 -1.28
N VAL A 206 12.50 27.39 -0.39
CA VAL A 206 12.92 26.36 0.56
C VAL A 206 12.04 26.54 1.81
N ILE A 207 11.21 25.54 2.12
CA ILE A 207 10.25 25.60 3.24
C ILE A 207 10.78 24.74 4.41
N PRO A 208 10.78 25.24 5.66
CA PRO A 208 11.03 24.40 6.82
C PRO A 208 9.86 23.46 7.04
N VAL A 209 10.13 22.17 7.24
CA VAL A 209 9.09 21.23 7.69
C VAL A 209 8.82 21.47 9.18
N THR A 210 7.62 21.93 9.52
CA THR A 210 7.14 22.02 10.91
C THR A 210 6.57 20.67 11.34
N GLU A 211 7.08 20.07 12.41
CA GLU A 211 6.55 18.79 12.90
C GLU A 211 5.08 18.92 13.36
N GLY A 212 4.26 17.92 13.00
CA GLY A 212 2.84 17.84 13.39
C GLY A 212 1.83 18.37 12.38
N VAL A 213 2.27 18.88 11.22
CA VAL A 213 1.37 19.37 10.16
C VAL A 213 1.63 18.61 8.86
N THR A 214 0.60 17.97 8.30
CA THR A 214 0.65 17.37 6.97
C THR A 214 0.51 18.49 5.93
N SER A 215 1.60 18.93 5.29
CA SER A 215 1.54 19.84 4.15
C SER A 215 1.35 19.06 2.85
N GLN A 216 0.59 19.63 1.91
CA GLN A 216 0.49 19.06 0.56
C GLN A 216 1.80 19.30 -0.22
N PRO A 217 2.17 18.36 -1.12
CA PRO A 217 3.36 18.54 -1.96
C PRO A 217 3.22 19.81 -2.80
N VAL A 218 4.28 20.61 -2.83
CA VAL A 218 4.37 21.82 -3.66
C VAL A 218 4.32 21.39 -5.13
N VAL A 219 3.31 21.86 -5.86
CA VAL A 219 3.23 21.72 -7.32
C VAL A 219 4.23 22.71 -7.93
N GLN A 220 5.17 22.21 -8.73
CA GLN A 220 6.08 23.07 -9.49
C GLN A 220 5.26 24.00 -10.42
N PRO A 221 5.54 25.32 -10.43
CA PRO A 221 4.99 26.20 -11.46
C PRO A 221 5.50 25.75 -12.83
N ILE A 222 4.58 25.49 -13.76
CA ILE A 222 4.92 25.27 -15.17
C ILE A 222 5.41 26.60 -15.74
N ALA A 223 6.61 26.62 -16.33
CA ALA A 223 7.17 27.82 -16.95
C ALA A 223 6.21 28.38 -18.02
N PRO A 224 5.97 29.70 -18.07
CA PRO A 224 5.18 30.29 -19.14
C PRO A 224 5.89 30.09 -20.48
N ALA A 225 5.13 29.74 -21.52
CA ALA A 225 5.63 29.64 -22.88
C ALA A 225 6.27 30.97 -23.28
N THR A 226 7.51 30.93 -23.77
CA THR A 226 8.27 32.09 -24.22
C THR A 226 7.58 32.74 -25.43
N GLY A 227 6.81 33.79 -25.17
CA GLY A 227 6.29 34.68 -26.19
C GLY A 227 7.44 35.42 -26.87
N GLY A 228 7.56 35.24 -28.19
CA GLY A 228 8.61 35.85 -29.01
C GLY A 228 8.65 37.36 -28.91
N ALA A 229 9.87 37.89 -28.80
CA ALA A 229 10.16 39.30 -28.91
C ALA A 229 9.66 39.85 -30.26
N SER A 230 8.77 40.85 -30.23
CA SER A 230 8.56 41.77 -31.35
C SER A 230 9.10 43.13 -30.93
N GLY A 231 10.12 43.59 -31.66
CA GLY A 231 10.72 44.90 -31.45
C GLY A 231 9.83 46.05 -31.90
N LYS A 232 10.05 47.20 -31.30
CA LYS A 232 10.42 48.47 -31.93
C LYS A 232 10.98 49.42 -30.88
#